data_AF-A0A1G0VB24-F1
#
_entry.id   AF-A0A1G0VB24-F1
#
_cell.length_a   1.000
_cell.length_b   1.000
_cell.length_c   1.000
_cell.angle_alpha   90.00
_cell.angle_beta   90.00
_cell.angle_gamma   90.00
#
_symmetry.space_group_name_H-M   'P 1'
#
loop_
_entity.id
_entity.type
_entity.pdbx_description
1 polymer ?
#
loop_
_entity_poly.entity_id
_entity_poly.type
_entity_poly.pdbx_seq_one_letter_code
_entity_poly.pdbx_strand_id
1 'polypeptide(L)'
;MQVGAVHSNLTAEVVKITTDKLKLILTQHLSNIEKRKEWLTPLSLLIALLIIFPTTEFKDSLSIKAATWQAFFLMISVLTIIWLIFSSIKAMKAKSVDDLIKLIKSDNN
;
A
#
# COMPACT_ATOMS: atom_id res chain seq x y z
N MET A 1 40.50 9.06 -26.55
CA MET A 1 39.39 8.43 -25.81
C MET A 1 39.13 9.30 -24.60
N GLN A 2 38.02 10.07 -24.58
CA GLN A 2 37.66 10.91 -23.43
C GLN A 2 36.78 10.07 -22.51
N VAL A 3 37.25 9.81 -21.29
CA VAL A 3 36.48 9.15 -20.26
C VAL A 3 35.37 10.09 -19.80
N GLY A 4 34.11 9.69 -20.03
CA GLY A 4 32.92 10.46 -19.66
C GLY A 4 32.87 10.70 -18.16
N ALA A 5 32.43 11.89 -17.77
CA ALA A 5 32.30 12.31 -16.38
C ALA A 5 31.37 11.37 -15.61
N VAL A 6 31.95 10.50 -14.80
CA VAL A 6 31.23 9.64 -13.85
C VAL A 6 30.68 10.55 -12.76
N HIS A 7 29.41 10.93 -12.88
CA HIS A 7 28.68 11.58 -11.80
C HIS A 7 28.40 10.53 -10.71
N SER A 8 29.35 10.33 -9.80
CA SER A 8 29.10 9.57 -8.57
C SER A 8 28.18 10.38 -7.67
N ASN A 9 26.87 10.21 -7.84
CA ASN A 9 25.85 10.51 -6.83
C ASN A 9 25.93 9.48 -5.66
N LEU A 10 27.15 9.12 -5.25
CA LEU A 10 27.44 8.23 -4.13
C LEU A 10 28.22 9.02 -3.08
N THR A 11 27.57 10.01 -2.48
CA THR A 11 27.81 10.27 -1.05
C THR A 11 27.24 9.06 -0.30
N ALA A 12 27.91 7.91 -0.41
CA ALA A 12 27.62 6.75 0.41
C ALA A 12 28.05 7.11 1.84
N GLU A 13 27.12 7.69 2.58
CA GLU A 13 27.28 8.01 4.00
C GLU A 13 27.47 6.68 4.74
N VAL A 14 28.69 6.37 5.17
CA VAL A 14 29.00 5.13 5.88
C VAL A 14 28.47 5.27 7.31
N VAL A 15 27.19 4.94 7.49
CA VAL A 15 26.51 4.98 8.77
C VAL A 15 26.97 3.78 9.61
N LYS A 16 27.92 4.02 10.53
CA LYS A 16 28.42 3.00 11.47
C LYS A 16 27.42 2.85 12.63
N ILE A 17 26.52 1.88 12.51
CA ILE A 17 25.49 1.58 13.52
C ILE A 17 25.66 0.19 14.11
N THR A 18 25.25 0.02 15.37
CA THR A 18 25.20 -1.28 16.05
C THR A 18 24.19 -2.20 15.38
N THR A 19 24.46 -3.51 15.37
CA THR A 19 23.59 -4.52 14.77
C THR A 19 22.15 -4.44 15.28
N ASP A 20 21.93 -4.12 16.55
CA ASP A 20 20.60 -3.89 17.13
C ASP A 20 19.86 -2.71 16.49
N LYS A 21 20.53 -1.55 16.32
CA LYS A 21 19.94 -0.39 15.64
C LYS A 21 19.62 -0.72 14.18
N LEU A 22 20.48 -1.47 13.50
CA LEU A 22 20.22 -1.93 12.13
C LEU A 22 18.96 -2.80 12.06
N LYS A 23 18.84 -3.77 12.98
CA LYS A 23 17.69 -4.69 13.04
C LYS A 23 16.38 -3.95 13.30
N LEU A 24 16.41 -2.94 14.17
CA LEU A 24 15.27 -2.07 14.45
C LEU A 24 14.82 -1.33 13.19
N ILE A 25 15.75 -0.65 12.51
CA ILE A 25 15.46 0.13 11.30
C ILE A 25 14.92 -0.78 10.19
N LEU A 26 15.53 -1.95 9.98
CA LEU A 26 15.08 -2.91 8.97
C LEU A 26 13.66 -3.41 9.25
N THR A 27 13.36 -3.74 10.51
CA THR A 27 12.04 -4.23 10.92
C THR A 27 10.98 -3.14 10.74
N GLN A 28 11.31 -1.90 11.10
CA GLN A 28 10.41 -0.76 10.96
C GLN A 28 10.16 -0.41 9.49
N HIS A 29 11.18 -0.55 8.63
CA HIS A 29 11.04 -0.47 7.18
C HIS A 29 10.15 -1.57 6.62
N LEU A 30 10.34 -2.82 7.03
CA LEU A 30 9.54 -3.95 6.55
C LEU A 30 8.06 -3.75 6.89
N SER A 31 7.75 -3.35 8.13
CA SER A 31 6.38 -3.05 8.57
C SER A 31 5.78 -1.86 7.82
N ASN A 32 6.58 -0.84 7.48
CA ASN A 32 6.11 0.27 6.66
C ASN A 32 5.83 -0.14 5.21
N ILE A 33 6.61 -1.05 4.63
CA ILE A 33 6.37 -1.60 3.28
C ILE A 33 5.08 -2.42 3.27
N GLU A 34 4.84 -3.25 4.30
CA GLU A 34 3.59 -4.00 4.43
C GLU A 34 2.38 -3.07 4.53
N LYS A 35 2.45 -2.02 5.37
CA LYS A 35 1.39 -0.99 5.47
C LYS A 35 1.16 -0.25 4.15
N ARG A 36 2.23 -0.05 3.36
CA ARG A 36 2.14 0.50 2.00
C ARG A 36 1.60 -0.47 0.98
N LYS A 37 1.44 -1.76 1.29
CA LYS A 37 0.79 -2.76 0.43
C LYS A 37 -0.65 -3.07 0.88
N GLU A 38 -1.08 -2.60 2.05
CA GLU A 38 -2.46 -2.81 2.56
C GLU A 38 -3.55 -2.22 1.65
N TRP A 39 -3.24 -1.26 0.77
CA TRP A 39 -4.18 -0.73 -0.23
C TRP A 39 -4.37 -1.65 -1.44
N LEU A 40 -3.48 -2.62 -1.65
CA LEU A 40 -3.57 -3.59 -2.75
C LEU A 40 -4.76 -4.54 -2.56
N THR A 41 -5.05 -4.94 -1.31
CA THR A 41 -6.16 -5.82 -0.96
C THR A 41 -7.54 -5.23 -1.28
N PRO A 42 -7.88 -3.99 -0.87
CA PRO A 42 -9.15 -3.39 -1.27
C PRO A 42 -9.19 -3.08 -2.77
N LEU A 43 -8.06 -2.79 -3.41
CA LEU A 43 -8.01 -2.56 -4.86
C LEU A 43 -8.34 -3.84 -5.64
N SER A 44 -7.77 -4.99 -5.25
CA SER A 44 -8.07 -6.27 -5.91
C SER A 44 -9.53 -6.67 -5.74
N LEU A 45 -10.11 -6.41 -4.56
CA LEU A 45 -11.54 -6.63 -4.31
C LEU A 45 -12.41 -5.73 -5.20
N LEU A 46 -12.05 -4.45 -5.36
CA LEU A 46 -12.78 -3.54 -6.23
C LEU A 46 -12.73 -4.00 -7.69
N ILE A 47 -11.58 -4.46 -8.18
CA ILE A 47 -11.44 -5.02 -9.53
C ILE A 47 -12.33 -6.26 -9.70
N ALA A 48 -12.34 -7.17 -8.72
CA ALA A 48 -13.22 -8.34 -8.75
C ALA A 48 -14.70 -7.93 -8.86
N LEU A 49 -15.12 -6.93 -8.07
CA LEU A 49 -16.49 -6.40 -8.15
C LEU A 49 -16.79 -5.78 -9.52
N LEU A 50 -15.87 -4.97 -10.07
CA LEU A 50 -16.03 -4.40 -11.42
C LEU A 50 -16.16 -5.46 -12.52
N ILE A 51 -15.55 -6.64 -12.34
CA ILE A 51 -15.72 -7.77 -13.26
C ILE A 51 -17.08 -8.44 -13.04
N ILE A 52 -17.50 -8.62 -11.79
CA ILE A 52 -18.74 -9.31 -11.44
C ILE A 52 -19.97 -8.57 -11.96
N PHE A 53 -20.02 -7.24 -11.87
CA PHE A 53 -21.17 -6.41 -12.29
C PHE A 53 -21.61 -6.63 -13.75
N PRO A 54 -20.71 -6.60 -14.76
CA PRO A 54 -21.06 -6.88 -16.15
C PRO A 54 -21.10 -8.38 -16.48
N THR A 55 -20.32 -9.21 -15.76
CA THR A 55 -20.23 -10.66 -16.08
C THR A 55 -21.41 -11.45 -15.52
N THR A 56 -22.03 -10.97 -14.44
CA THR A 56 -23.08 -11.69 -13.73
C THR A 56 -24.45 -11.20 -14.17
N GLU A 57 -25.22 -12.09 -14.79
CA GLU A 57 -26.65 -11.87 -14.96
C GLU A 57 -27.35 -12.10 -13.61
N PHE A 58 -27.75 -11.02 -12.95
CA PHE A 58 -28.54 -11.08 -11.73
C PHE A 58 -29.94 -11.61 -12.08
N LYS A 59 -30.12 -12.93 -11.93
CA LYS A 59 -31.40 -13.62 -12.09
C LYS A 59 -31.92 -14.07 -10.73
N ASP A 60 -33.22 -14.35 -10.68
CA ASP A 60 -33.81 -15.01 -9.53
C ASP A 60 -33.14 -16.38 -9.37
N SER A 61 -32.45 -16.55 -8.25
CA SER A 61 -31.65 -17.75 -7.98
C SER A 61 -31.66 -18.03 -6.48
N LEU A 62 -31.62 -19.31 -6.11
CA LEU A 62 -31.67 -19.77 -4.71
C LEU A 62 -32.90 -19.24 -3.94
N SER A 63 -34.06 -19.09 -4.62
CA SER A 63 -35.29 -18.47 -4.09
C SER A 63 -35.17 -17.00 -3.68
N ILE A 64 -34.09 -16.32 -4.07
CA ILE A 64 -33.87 -14.89 -3.82
C ILE A 64 -34.04 -14.11 -5.12
N LYS A 65 -34.77 -13.00 -5.05
CA LYS A 65 -35.00 -12.10 -6.19
C LYS A 65 -33.69 -11.47 -6.67
N ALA A 66 -33.57 -11.27 -7.98
CA ALA A 66 -32.45 -10.59 -8.64
C ALA A 66 -32.11 -9.24 -8.00
N ALA A 67 -33.14 -8.45 -7.64
CA ALA A 67 -32.97 -7.14 -7.00
C ALA A 67 -32.23 -7.23 -5.64
N THR A 68 -32.45 -8.30 -4.88
CA THR A 68 -31.75 -8.50 -3.59
C THR A 68 -30.27 -8.81 -3.81
N TRP A 69 -29.95 -9.63 -4.82
CA TRP A 69 -28.56 -9.89 -5.20
C TRP A 69 -27.84 -8.63 -5.67
N GLN A 70 -28.51 -7.81 -6.49
CA GLN A 70 -27.98 -6.52 -6.91
C GLN A 70 -27.71 -5.58 -5.73
N ALA A 71 -28.67 -5.47 -4.80
CA ALA A 71 -28.51 -4.65 -3.60
C ALA A 71 -27.35 -5.12 -2.72
N PHE A 72 -27.17 -6.44 -2.58
CA PHE A 72 -26.06 -7.03 -1.81
C PHE A 72 -24.70 -6.71 -2.43
N PHE A 73 -24.54 -6.92 -3.73
CA PHE A 73 -23.30 -6.58 -4.44
C PHE A 73 -23.03 -5.07 -4.42
N LEU A 74 -24.07 -4.25 -4.54
CA LEU A 74 -23.95 -2.80 -4.42
C LEU A 74 -23.51 -2.38 -3.01
N MET A 75 -24.04 -3.00 -1.96
CA MET A 75 -23.63 -2.74 -0.58
C MET A 75 -22.15 -3.11 -0.35
N ILE A 76 -21.71 -4.27 -0.83
CA ILE A 76 -20.30 -4.69 -0.75
C ILE A 76 -19.39 -3.74 -1.53
N SER A 77 -19.83 -3.27 -2.70
CA SER A 77 -19.08 -2.28 -3.47
C SER A 77 -18.89 -0.98 -2.70
N VAL A 78 -19.94 -0.46 -2.07
CA VAL A 78 -19.85 0.76 -1.25
C VAL A 78 -18.88 0.55 -0.06
N LEU A 79 -19.01 -0.58 0.65
CA LEU A 79 -18.10 -0.93 1.75
C LEU A 79 -16.63 -1.01 1.29
N THR A 80 -16.40 -1.63 0.13
CA THR A 80 -15.06 -1.76 -0.45
C THR A 80 -14.48 -0.41 -0.84
N ILE A 81 -15.28 0.49 -1.42
CA ILE A 81 -14.86 1.85 -1.76
C ILE A 81 -14.48 2.63 -0.49
N ILE A 82 -15.31 2.58 0.55
CA ILE A 82 -15.01 3.22 1.83
C ILE A 82 -13.69 2.69 2.39
N TRP A 83 -13.51 1.36 2.41
CA TRP A 83 -12.28 0.74 2.90
C TRP A 83 -11.06 1.11 2.05
N LEU A 84 -11.21 1.19 0.73
CA LEU A 84 -10.15 1.63 -0.17
C LEU A 84 -9.72 3.06 0.16
N ILE A 85 -10.66 3.98 0.34
CA ILE A 85 -10.37 5.37 0.74
C ILE A 85 -9.60 5.40 2.07
N PHE A 86 -10.06 4.67 3.09
CA PHE A 86 -9.36 4.60 4.38
C PHE A 86 -7.95 4.00 4.24
N SER A 87 -7.81 2.91 3.49
CA SER A 87 -6.52 2.23 3.28
C SER A 87 -5.56 3.09 2.47
N SER A 88 -6.05 3.81 1.46
CA SER A 88 -5.27 4.78 0.69
C SER A 88 -4.81 5.95 1.56
N ILE A 89 -5.68 6.53 2.40
CA ILE A 89 -5.28 7.60 3.35
C ILE A 89 -4.24 7.08 4.34
N LYS A 90 -4.40 5.86 4.87
CA LYS A 90 -3.44 5.23 5.78
C LYS A 90 -2.09 4.99 5.09
N ALA A 91 -2.10 4.51 3.84
CA ALA A 91 -0.90 4.30 3.04
C ALA A 91 -0.18 5.62 2.71
N MET A 92 -0.92 6.70 2.43
CA MET A 92 -0.37 8.05 2.22
C MET A 92 0.21 8.65 3.52
N LYS A 93 -0.40 8.37 4.67
CA LYS A 93 0.11 8.79 5.99
C LYS A 93 1.25 7.91 6.52
N ALA A 94 1.49 6.74 5.93
CA ALA A 94 2.60 5.87 6.34
C ALA A 94 3.94 6.55 5.98
N LYS A 95 4.63 7.05 7.01
CA LYS A 95 5.89 7.80 6.94
C LYS A 95 6.82 7.28 5.84
N SER A 96 7.22 8.19 4.95
CA SER A 96 8.21 7.92 3.90
C SER A 96 9.58 7.64 4.50
N VAL A 97 10.41 6.94 3.72
CA VAL A 97 11.82 6.67 4.03
C VAL A 97 12.59 7.95 4.39
N ASP A 98 12.18 9.09 3.85
CA ASP A 98 12.72 10.42 4.16
C ASP A 98 12.61 10.81 5.65
N ASP A 99 11.56 10.34 6.33
CA ASP A 99 11.36 10.57 7.77
C ASP A 99 12.34 9.73 8.60
N LEU A 100 12.70 8.54 8.11
CA LEU A 100 13.70 7.67 8.74
C LEU A 100 15.11 8.22 8.54
N ILE A 101 15.42 8.75 7.35
CA ILE A 101 16.68 9.44 7.08
C ILE A 101 16.81 10.70 7.96
N LYS A 102 15.73 11.48 8.13
CA LYS A 102 15.71 12.62 9.05
C LYS A 102 15.92 12.22 10.52
N LEU A 103 15.33 11.10 10.96
CA LEU A 103 15.50 10.60 12.32
C LEU A 103 16.97 10.23 12.60
N ILE A 104 17.62 9.52 11.67
CA ILE A 104 19.03 9.12 11.79
C ILE A 104 19.96 10.35 11.78
N LYS A 105 19.61 11.38 11.00
CA LYS A 105 20.38 12.63 10.91
C LYS A 105 20.23 13.52 12.15
N SER A 106 19.09 13.45 12.85
CA SER A 106 18.83 14.22 14.06
C SER A 106 19.36 13.58 15.34
N ASP A 107 19.63 12.27 15.36
CA ASP A 107 20.22 11.54 16.51
C ASP A 107 21.76 11.70 16.60
N ASN A 108 22.38 12.31 15.58
CA ASN A 108 23.83 12.50 15.46
C ASN A 108 24.30 13.96 15.69
N ASN A 109 23.41 14.83 16.19
CA ASN A 109 23.72 16.20 16.61
C ASN A 109 23.25 16.42 18.04
#